data_AF-A0A382EI81-F1
#
_entry.id   AF-A0A382EI81-F1
#
_cell.length_a   1.000
_cell.length_b   1.000
_cell.length_c   1.000
_cell.angle_alpha   90.00
_cell.angle_beta   90.00
_cell.angle_gamma   90.00
#
_symmetry.space_group_name_H-M   'P 1'
#
loop_
_entity.id
_entity.type
_entity.pdbx_description
1 polymer ?
#
loop_
_entity_poly.entity_id
_entity_poly.type
_entity_poly.pdbx_seq_one_letter_code
_entity_poly.pdbx_strand_id
1 'polypeptide(L)'
;VVVVGAGITGLAAAHRIAVDHPATQLVVLEAATRAGGRLVTSPIVGLPVDEGADSFLVRVPWATDLFAEAGLGGELVAPRARTASVWLDGALRPLPSPNVLGVPLDPSTVADGVLDPSDLERLAGDGRADGGLPAGTGVDRDLSVGQVVRTCVGDAVF
;
A
#
# COMPACT_ATOMS: atom_id res chain seq x y z
N VAL A 1 -6.59 30.21 -10.95
CA VAL A 1 -5.73 29.05 -10.63
C VAL A 1 -5.86 28.02 -11.73
N VAL A 2 -4.75 27.43 -12.17
CA VAL A 2 -4.76 26.34 -13.15
C VAL A 2 -4.17 25.10 -12.48
N VAL A 3 -4.89 23.99 -12.52
CA VAL A 3 -4.40 22.67 -12.11
C VAL A 3 -4.12 21.85 -13.36
N VAL A 4 -2.93 21.27 -13.46
CA VAL A 4 -2.52 20.46 -14.61
C VAL A 4 -2.53 18.98 -14.19
N GLY A 5 -3.35 18.18 -14.88
CA GLY A 5 -3.66 16.78 -14.58
C GLY A 5 -4.98 16.65 -13.80
N ALA A 6 -5.94 15.93 -14.37
CA ALA A 6 -7.20 15.54 -13.75
C ALA A 6 -7.15 14.10 -13.18
N GLY A 7 -6.00 13.69 -12.64
CA GLY A 7 -5.91 12.52 -11.76
C GLY A 7 -6.41 12.82 -10.34
N ILE A 8 -6.42 11.82 -9.45
CA ILE A 8 -6.92 11.98 -8.07
C ILE A 8 -6.26 13.15 -7.32
N THR A 9 -4.95 13.35 -7.48
CA THR A 9 -4.22 14.47 -6.86
C THR A 9 -4.73 15.83 -7.36
N GLY A 10 -4.86 15.99 -8.68
CA GLY A 10 -5.31 17.26 -9.27
C GLY A 10 -6.78 17.55 -8.98
N LEU A 11 -7.64 16.53 -9.05
CA LEU A 11 -9.06 16.66 -8.69
C LEU A 11 -9.25 16.95 -7.21
N ALA A 12 -8.49 16.32 -6.31
CA ALA A 12 -8.55 16.63 -4.88
C ALA A 12 -8.07 18.06 -4.59
N ALA A 13 -6.99 18.52 -5.23
CA ALA A 13 -6.53 19.90 -5.11
C ALA A 13 -7.56 20.90 -5.64
N ALA A 14 -8.14 20.63 -6.82
CA ALA A 14 -9.19 21.44 -7.41
C ALA A 14 -10.44 21.49 -6.52
N HIS A 15 -10.87 20.35 -5.97
CA HIS A 15 -11.97 20.25 -5.03
C HIS A 15 -11.74 21.13 -3.79
N ARG A 16 -10.56 21.02 -3.16
CA ARG A 16 -10.23 21.82 -1.98
C ARG A 16 -10.23 23.32 -2.26
N ILE A 17 -9.64 23.75 -3.38
CA ILE A 17 -9.66 25.16 -3.80
C ILE A 17 -11.10 25.64 -4.04
N ALA A 18 -11.94 24.84 -4.70
CA ALA A 18 -13.32 25.20 -4.98
C ALA A 18 -14.15 25.34 -3.70
N VAL A 19 -13.93 24.47 -2.71
CA VAL A 19 -14.62 24.50 -1.41
C VAL A 19 -14.14 25.67 -0.54
N ASP A 20 -12.82 25.86 -0.38
CA ASP A 20 -12.26 26.89 0.50
C ASP A 20 -12.32 28.30 -0.07
N HIS A 21 -12.25 28.40 -1.40
CA HIS A 21 -12.10 29.67 -2.10
C HIS A 21 -13.07 29.75 -3.29
N PRO A 22 -14.39 29.75 -3.05
CA PRO A 22 -15.40 29.65 -4.11
C PRO A 22 -15.39 30.80 -5.11
N ALA A 23 -14.80 31.96 -4.77
CA ALA A 23 -14.62 33.08 -5.68
C ALA A 23 -13.42 32.90 -6.65
N THR A 24 -12.57 31.88 -6.43
CA THR A 24 -11.38 31.64 -7.25
C THR A 24 -11.79 31.06 -8.59
N GLN A 25 -11.43 31.74 -9.68
CA GLN A 25 -11.51 31.15 -11.02
C GLN A 25 -10.51 29.98 -11.12
N LEU A 26 -11.05 28.79 -11.35
CA LEU A 26 -10.31 27.53 -11.39
C LEU A 26 -10.50 26.85 -12.74
N VAL A 27 -9.41 26.39 -13.34
CA VAL A 27 -9.41 25.56 -14.55
C VAL A 27 -8.56 24.32 -14.28
N VAL A 28 -9.07 23.15 -14.65
CA VAL A 28 -8.33 21.89 -14.64
C VAL A 28 -8.04 21.50 -16.09
N LEU A 29 -6.77 21.27 -16.41
CA LEU A 29 -6.32 20.83 -17.74
C LEU A 29 -5.92 19.36 -17.67
N GLU A 30 -6.45 18.53 -18.56
CA GLU A 30 -6.10 17.11 -18.67
C GLU A 30 -5.66 16.81 -20.11
N ALA A 31 -4.61 16.02 -20.25
CA ALA A 31 -4.07 15.64 -21.56
C ALA A 31 -4.85 14.46 -22.17
N ALA A 32 -5.37 13.56 -21.33
CA ALA A 32 -6.20 12.44 -21.73
C ALA A 32 -7.62 12.87 -22.09
N THR A 33 -8.35 11.97 -22.76
CA THR A 33 -9.78 12.16 -23.10
C THR A 33 -10.72 11.93 -21.92
N ARG A 34 -10.20 11.67 -20.72
CA ARG A 34 -10.97 11.41 -19.49
C ARG A 34 -10.22 11.90 -18.25
N ALA A 35 -10.97 12.27 -17.23
CA ALA A 35 -10.44 12.46 -15.88
C ALA A 35 -10.28 11.11 -15.15
N GLY A 36 -9.56 11.11 -14.02
CA GLY A 36 -9.35 9.97 -13.14
C GLY A 36 -7.88 9.49 -13.06
N GLY A 37 -7.07 9.79 -14.09
CA GLY A 37 -5.68 9.36 -14.13
C GLY A 37 -5.56 7.83 -14.03
N ARG A 38 -4.83 7.34 -12.99
CA ARG A 38 -4.65 5.90 -12.72
C ARG A 38 -5.89 5.20 -12.15
N LEU A 39 -6.92 5.94 -11.75
CA LEU A 39 -8.19 5.37 -11.30
C LEU A 39 -9.04 5.05 -12.53
N VAL A 40 -9.09 3.79 -12.92
CA VAL A 40 -9.83 3.30 -14.08
C VAL A 40 -10.51 1.99 -13.70
N THR A 41 -11.80 1.93 -13.97
CA THR A 41 -12.61 0.71 -13.85
C THR A 41 -13.16 0.39 -15.23
N SER A 42 -12.94 -0.83 -15.72
CA SER A 42 -13.41 -1.30 -17.01
C SER A 42 -14.12 -2.64 -16.91
N PRO A 43 -15.01 -2.97 -17.87
CA PRO A 43 -15.76 -4.21 -17.83
C PRO A 43 -14.89 -5.39 -18.29
N ILE A 44 -14.78 -6.42 -17.46
CA ILE A 44 -14.23 -7.73 -17.83
C ILE A 44 -15.33 -8.77 -17.67
N VAL A 45 -15.71 -9.41 -18.78
CA VAL A 45 -16.84 -10.37 -18.83
C VAL A 45 -18.13 -9.77 -18.23
N GLY A 46 -18.37 -8.47 -18.48
CA GLY A 46 -19.56 -7.75 -18.01
C GLY A 46 -19.53 -7.31 -16.54
N LEU A 47 -18.43 -7.56 -15.81
CA LEU A 47 -18.24 -7.12 -14.43
C LEU A 47 -17.27 -5.94 -14.36
N PRO A 48 -17.51 -4.94 -13.48
CA PRO A 48 -16.55 -3.86 -13.27
C PRO A 48 -15.28 -4.41 -12.61
N VAL A 49 -14.12 -4.08 -13.18
CA VAL A 49 -12.80 -4.44 -12.64
C VAL A 49 -11.91 -3.20 -12.66
N ASP A 50 -11.25 -2.94 -11.54
CA ASP A 50 -10.26 -1.87 -11.44
C ASP A 50 -8.96 -2.28 -12.14
N GLU A 51 -8.46 -1.43 -13.03
CA GLU A 51 -7.23 -1.68 -13.80
C GLU A 51 -5.95 -1.33 -13.01
N GLY A 52 -6.10 -0.65 -11.89
CA GLY A 52 -4.99 -0.09 -11.13
C GLY A 52 -5.27 -0.08 -9.64
N ALA A 53 -5.61 1.09 -9.11
CA ALA A 53 -5.95 1.19 -7.69
C ALA A 53 -7.34 0.57 -7.45
N ASP A 54 -7.39 -0.51 -6.68
CA ASP A 54 -8.61 -1.25 -6.33
C ASP A 54 -9.17 -0.85 -4.96
N SER A 55 -8.32 -0.29 -4.09
CA SER A 55 -8.65 -0.05 -2.69
C SER A 55 -7.75 1.02 -2.05
N PHE A 56 -8.13 1.46 -0.86
CA PHE A 56 -7.38 2.43 -0.06
C PHE A 56 -7.50 2.10 1.44
N LEU A 57 -6.62 2.69 2.25
CA LEU A 57 -6.56 2.42 3.68
C LEU A 57 -7.51 3.33 4.46
N VAL A 58 -8.60 2.77 4.99
CA VAL A 58 -9.60 3.53 5.78
C VAL A 58 -9.05 4.15 7.07
N ARG A 59 -7.93 3.63 7.60
CA ARG A 59 -7.25 4.22 8.77
C ARG A 59 -6.61 5.59 8.47
N VAL A 60 -6.45 5.90 7.20
CA VAL A 60 -5.97 7.19 6.72
C VAL A 60 -7.20 8.00 6.31
N PRO A 61 -7.58 9.04 7.08
CA PRO A 61 -8.92 9.63 6.99
C PRO A 61 -9.15 10.42 5.69
N TRP A 62 -8.09 10.88 5.02
CA TRP A 62 -8.20 11.82 3.90
C TRP A 62 -9.09 11.32 2.76
N ALA A 63 -9.05 10.01 2.47
CA ALA A 63 -9.91 9.43 1.45
C ALA A 63 -11.37 9.35 1.93
N THR A 64 -11.62 8.84 3.15
CA THR A 64 -12.98 8.73 3.69
C THR A 64 -13.66 10.08 3.85
N ASP A 65 -12.90 11.11 4.23
CA ASP A 65 -13.39 12.48 4.33
C ASP A 65 -13.80 13.00 2.96
N LEU A 66 -12.97 12.78 1.92
CA LEU A 66 -13.32 13.15 0.55
C LEU A 66 -14.56 12.41 0.03
N PHE A 67 -14.72 11.11 0.33
CA PHE A 67 -15.94 10.37 -0.01
C PHE A 67 -17.18 10.96 0.69
N ALA A 68 -17.07 11.36 1.96
CA ALA A 68 -18.16 11.99 2.68
C ALA A 68 -18.52 13.37 2.09
N GLU A 69 -17.52 14.22 1.82
CA GLU A 69 -17.70 15.53 1.17
C GLU A 69 -18.35 15.40 -0.22
N ALA A 70 -17.99 14.35 -0.97
CA ALA A 70 -18.56 14.05 -2.29
C ALA A 70 -19.93 13.36 -2.25
N GLY A 71 -20.47 13.05 -1.06
CA GLY A 71 -21.75 12.34 -0.91
C GLY A 71 -21.70 10.84 -1.23
N LEU A 72 -20.49 10.26 -1.33
CA LEU A 72 -20.23 8.88 -1.71
C LEU A 72 -19.94 7.97 -0.50
N GLY A 73 -20.04 8.46 0.73
CA GLY A 73 -19.72 7.70 1.95
C GLY A 73 -20.54 6.41 2.12
N GLY A 74 -21.76 6.36 1.56
CA GLY A 74 -22.61 5.16 1.58
C GLY A 74 -22.18 4.05 0.62
N GLU A 75 -21.22 4.30 -0.27
CA GLU A 75 -20.73 3.33 -1.25
C GLU A 75 -19.50 2.55 -0.77
N LEU A 76 -18.95 2.91 0.40
CA LEU A 76 -17.78 2.25 0.95
C LEU A 76 -18.07 0.80 1.33
N VAL A 77 -17.26 -0.12 0.81
CA VAL A 77 -17.31 -1.54 1.12
C VAL A 77 -15.96 -2.05 1.64
N ALA A 78 -16.00 -3.04 2.53
CA ALA A 78 -14.80 -3.70 3.02
C ALA A 78 -14.44 -4.93 2.17
N PRO A 79 -13.15 -5.21 1.93
CA PRO A 79 -12.74 -6.44 1.26
C PRO A 79 -13.17 -7.67 2.08
N ARG A 80 -13.58 -8.75 1.39
CA ARG A 80 -14.04 -9.99 2.05
C ARG A 80 -12.92 -10.95 2.43
N ALA A 81 -11.86 -11.03 1.64
CA ALA A 81 -10.75 -11.96 1.87
C ALA A 81 -9.93 -11.54 3.10
N ARG A 82 -9.52 -12.52 3.91
CA ARG A 82 -8.78 -12.28 5.17
C ARG A 82 -7.43 -13.01 5.24
N THR A 83 -7.11 -13.81 4.23
CA THR A 83 -5.89 -14.61 4.19
C THR A 83 -5.17 -14.37 2.87
N ALA A 84 -3.85 -14.52 2.92
CA ALA A 84 -2.98 -14.43 1.76
C ALA A 84 -2.01 -15.62 1.78
N SER A 85 -1.39 -15.89 0.63
CA SER A 85 -0.47 -16.99 0.43
C SER A 85 0.65 -16.55 -0.50
N VAL A 86 1.81 -17.18 -0.36
CA VAL A 86 2.92 -17.06 -1.31
C VAL A 86 2.96 -18.29 -2.20
N TRP A 87 3.29 -18.11 -3.48
CA TRP A 87 3.54 -19.22 -4.39
C TRP A 87 5.04 -19.54 -4.37
N LEU A 88 5.40 -20.66 -3.76
CA LEU A 88 6.79 -21.08 -3.57
C LEU A 88 6.91 -22.57 -3.90
N ASP A 89 7.96 -22.95 -4.65
CA ASP A 89 8.25 -24.33 -5.05
C ASP A 89 7.06 -25.08 -5.67
N GLY A 90 6.30 -24.38 -6.52
CA GLY A 90 5.17 -24.95 -7.23
C GLY A 90 3.92 -25.20 -6.37
N ALA A 91 3.84 -24.60 -5.18
CA ALA A 91 2.68 -24.72 -4.29
C ALA A 91 2.27 -23.37 -3.66
N LEU A 92 0.97 -23.22 -3.37
CA LEU A 92 0.46 -22.14 -2.52
C LEU A 92 0.76 -22.46 -1.05
N ARG A 93 1.54 -21.59 -0.40
CA ARG A 93 1.87 -21.65 1.02
C ARG A 93 1.15 -20.50 1.75
N PRO A 94 0.26 -20.76 2.72
CA PRO A 94 -0.35 -19.70 3.51
C PRO A 94 0.70 -18.82 4.17
N LEU A 95 0.45 -17.51 4.24
CA LEU A 95 1.30 -16.64 5.04
C LEU A 95 1.18 -17.02 6.53
N PRO A 96 2.30 -17.10 7.26
CA PRO A 96 2.29 -17.35 8.71
C PRO A 96 1.43 -16.32 9.44
N SER A 97 0.76 -16.72 10.52
CA SER A 97 -0.08 -15.83 11.32
C SER A 97 0.19 -16.06 12.81
N PRO A 98 0.41 -14.99 13.61
CA PRO A 98 0.31 -13.58 13.24
C PRO A 98 1.54 -13.08 12.47
N ASN A 99 1.32 -12.14 11.54
CA ASN A 99 2.38 -11.43 10.84
C ASN A 99 2.07 -9.94 10.76
N VAL A 100 3.11 -9.13 10.53
CA VAL A 100 2.97 -7.71 10.19
C VAL A 100 3.64 -7.50 8.83
N LEU A 101 2.83 -7.11 7.84
CA LEU A 101 3.31 -6.86 6.47
C LEU A 101 4.11 -8.04 5.88
N GLY A 102 3.72 -9.28 6.21
CA GLY A 102 4.39 -10.50 5.75
C GLY A 102 5.50 -11.01 6.67
N VAL A 103 6.02 -10.21 7.62
CA VAL A 103 7.02 -10.65 8.60
C VAL A 103 6.33 -11.42 9.73
N PRO A 104 6.61 -12.72 9.92
CA PRO A 104 5.96 -13.50 10.99
C PRO A 104 6.37 -12.99 12.38
N LEU A 105 5.44 -13.00 13.33
CA LEU A 105 5.72 -12.65 14.73
C LEU A 105 5.99 -13.88 15.62
N ASP A 106 5.73 -15.07 15.11
CA ASP A 106 5.97 -16.34 15.77
C ASP A 106 6.61 -17.32 14.76
N PRO A 107 7.91 -17.64 14.91
CA PRO A 107 8.62 -18.57 14.02
C PRO A 107 7.97 -19.95 13.93
N SER A 108 7.27 -20.42 14.98
CA SER A 108 6.62 -21.73 14.97
C SER A 108 5.42 -21.81 14.02
N THR A 109 4.94 -20.67 13.54
CA THR A 109 3.84 -20.56 12.57
C THR A 109 4.32 -20.63 11.12
N VAL A 110 5.63 -20.63 10.90
CA VAL A 110 6.24 -20.78 9.58
C VAL A 110 6.23 -22.25 9.19
N ALA A 111 5.65 -22.57 8.03
CA ALA A 111 5.62 -23.94 7.54
C ALA A 111 7.02 -24.44 7.15
N ASP A 112 7.26 -25.73 7.32
CA ASP A 112 8.52 -26.38 6.95
C ASP A 112 8.91 -26.08 5.49
N GLY A 113 10.17 -25.71 5.30
CA GLY A 113 10.75 -25.39 3.99
C GLY A 113 10.41 -23.99 3.46
N VAL A 114 9.70 -23.15 4.20
CA VAL A 114 9.50 -21.73 3.83
C VAL A 114 10.71 -20.89 4.21
N LEU A 115 11.33 -21.16 5.35
CA LEU A 115 12.57 -20.50 5.81
C LEU A 115 13.56 -21.56 6.29
N ASP A 116 14.85 -21.26 6.16
CA ASP A 116 15.92 -22.10 6.69
C ASP A 116 16.02 -21.96 8.22
N PRO A 117 16.60 -22.96 8.93
CA PRO A 117 16.71 -22.91 10.39
C PRO A 117 17.40 -21.66 10.95
N SER A 118 18.42 -21.14 10.28
CA SER A 118 19.12 -19.91 10.70
C SER A 118 18.23 -18.67 10.63
N ASP A 119 17.33 -18.60 9.66
CA ASP A 119 16.39 -17.47 9.55
C ASP A 119 15.28 -17.59 10.60
N LEU A 120 14.83 -18.80 10.93
CA LEU A 120 13.90 -19.04 12.02
C LEU A 120 14.51 -18.65 13.38
N GLU A 121 15.78 -18.97 13.61
CA GLU A 121 16.51 -18.51 14.81
C GLU A 121 16.63 -16.99 14.85
N ARG A 122 16.93 -16.35 13.70
CA ARG A 122 17.03 -14.89 13.61
C ARG A 122 15.69 -14.21 13.90
N LEU A 123 14.62 -14.75 13.32
CA LEU A 123 13.23 -14.31 13.50
C LEU A 123 12.76 -14.49 14.95
N ALA A 124 13.24 -15.53 15.66
CA ALA A 124 12.95 -15.76 17.07
C ALA A 124 13.61 -14.75 18.02
N GLY A 125 14.55 -13.94 17.52
CA GLY A 125 15.21 -12.87 18.27
C GLY A 125 14.30 -11.70 18.60
N ASP A 126 14.88 -10.59 19.09
CA ASP A 126 14.13 -9.40 19.47
C ASP A 126 13.73 -8.49 18.28
N GLY A 127 14.01 -8.94 17.05
CA GLY A 127 13.73 -8.21 15.81
C GLY A 127 14.58 -6.95 15.62
N ARG A 128 15.69 -6.80 16.36
CA ARG A 128 16.60 -5.66 16.22
C ARG A 128 17.85 -6.04 15.45
N ALA A 129 18.40 -5.05 14.73
CA ALA A 129 19.68 -5.16 14.06
C ALA A 129 20.84 -5.38 15.04
N ASP A 130 21.64 -6.41 14.81
CA ASP A 130 22.85 -6.68 15.58
C ASP A 130 23.89 -5.58 15.33
N GLY A 131 24.20 -4.78 16.36
CA GLY A 131 25.08 -3.62 16.21
C GLY A 131 24.41 -2.35 15.68
N GLY A 132 23.07 -2.36 15.53
CA GLY A 132 22.29 -1.23 15.06
C GLY A 132 22.12 -1.20 13.54
N LEU A 133 21.26 -0.29 13.08
CA LEU A 133 21.03 -0.13 11.65
C LEU A 133 22.27 0.48 10.96
N PRO A 134 22.57 0.08 9.70
CA PRO A 134 23.68 0.66 8.96
C PRO A 134 23.50 2.19 8.80
N ALA A 135 24.60 2.92 8.71
CA ALA A 135 24.53 4.35 8.40
C ALA A 135 24.06 4.53 6.95
N GLY A 136 22.99 5.29 6.74
CA GLY A 136 22.50 5.61 5.40
C GLY A 136 23.57 6.33 4.55
N THR A 137 23.59 6.06 3.24
CA THR A 137 24.53 6.68 2.29
C THR A 137 23.83 7.74 1.45
N GLY A 138 24.44 8.92 1.28
CA GLY A 138 23.91 9.99 0.42
C GLY A 138 23.18 11.09 1.18
N VAL A 139 22.50 11.98 0.44
CA VAL A 139 22.07 13.30 0.91
C VAL A 139 20.93 13.23 1.95
N ASP A 140 20.18 12.13 2.01
CA ASP A 140 19.01 11.98 2.89
C ASP A 140 19.09 10.85 3.93
N ARG A 141 20.24 10.15 4.07
CA ARG A 141 20.51 9.10 5.10
C ARG A 141 19.38 8.06 5.37
N ASP A 142 18.43 7.90 4.45
CA ASP A 142 17.36 6.91 4.57
C ASP A 142 17.88 5.52 4.16
N LEU A 143 17.33 4.48 4.80
CA LEU A 143 17.65 3.10 4.50
C LEU A 143 16.55 2.50 3.64
N SER A 144 16.94 1.66 2.67
CA SER A 144 15.96 0.86 1.97
C SER A 144 15.27 -0.11 2.93
N VAL A 145 14.00 -0.43 2.66
CA VAL A 145 13.23 -1.44 3.41
C VAL A 145 14.02 -2.74 3.52
N GLY A 146 14.61 -3.22 2.43
CA GLY A 146 15.42 -4.44 2.42
C GLY A 146 16.65 -4.36 3.34
N GLN A 147 17.33 -3.21 3.45
CA GLN A 147 18.45 -3.06 4.39
C GLN A 147 17.97 -3.17 5.85
N VAL A 148 16.86 -2.52 6.18
CA VAL A 148 16.29 -2.57 7.55
C VAL A 148 15.83 -3.99 7.88
N VAL A 149 15.01 -4.60 7.01
CA VAL A 149 14.40 -5.91 7.26
C VAL A 149 15.47 -6.99 7.35
N ARG A 150 16.41 -7.08 6.40
CA ARG A 150 17.46 -8.11 6.41
C ARG A 150 18.33 -8.06 7.66
N THR A 151 18.71 -6.84 8.08
CA THR A 151 19.53 -6.68 9.29
C THR A 151 18.77 -7.10 10.54
N CYS A 152 17.44 -6.96 10.57
CA CYS A 152 16.60 -7.28 11.73
C CYS A 152 16.10 -8.72 11.79
N VAL A 153 15.79 -9.36 10.65
CA VAL A 153 15.10 -10.68 10.62
C VAL A 153 15.71 -11.69 9.64
N GLY A 154 16.81 -11.35 8.97
CA GLY A 154 17.50 -12.25 8.04
C GLY A 154 17.13 -12.04 6.57
N ASP A 155 17.91 -12.66 5.68
CA ASP A 155 17.82 -12.44 4.23
C ASP A 155 16.62 -13.13 3.59
N ALA A 156 16.20 -14.29 4.11
CA ALA A 156 15.13 -15.08 3.50
C ALA A 156 13.71 -14.62 3.86
N VAL A 157 13.56 -13.75 4.86
CA VAL A 157 12.26 -13.21 5.28
C VAL A 157 11.77 -12.09 4.32
N PHE A 158 12.65 -11.57 3.45
CA PHE A 158 12.35 -10.52 2.47
C PHE A 158 12.65 -10.92 1.01
#